data_AF-A0A6L5ZG76-F1
#
_entry.id   AF-A0A6L5ZG76-F1
#
_cell.length_a   1.000
_cell.length_b   1.000
_cell.length_c   1.000
_cell.angle_alpha   90.00
_cell.angle_beta   90.00
_cell.angle_gamma   90.00
#
_symmetry.space_group_name_H-M   'P 1'
#
loop_
_entity.id
_entity.type
_entity.pdbx_description
1 polymer ?
#
loop_
_entity_poly.entity_id
_entity_poly.type
_entity_poly.pdbx_seq_one_letter_code
_entity_poly.pdbx_strand_id
1 'polypeptide(L)'
;MIEVYADIGCPFTHVGLRRFVERRAEMGREDVQLWVRSWPLEVVNEKPLDPDFIAEEIVDIREQLAPDLFVGFETEKFPVSSLPALTLALAAYGVGAKVGEAVSLRLRDLLFE
;
A
#
# COMPACT_ATOMS: atom_id res chain seq x y z
N MET A 1 -7.34 -10.28 14.13
CA MET A 1 -6.60 -10.14 12.86
C MET A 1 -7.52 -9.48 11.86
N ILE A 2 -7.03 -8.47 11.15
CA ILE A 2 -7.74 -7.80 10.06
C ILE A 2 -6.97 -8.11 8.79
N GLU A 3 -7.67 -8.57 7.77
CA GLU A 3 -7.08 -8.88 6.46
C GLU A 3 -7.53 -7.85 5.43
N VAL A 4 -6.58 -7.34 4.65
CA VAL A 4 -6.83 -6.39 3.56
C VAL A 4 -6.23 -6.97 2.29
N TYR A 5 -7.05 -7.17 1.26
CA TYR A 5 -6.60 -7.63 -0.05
C TYR A 5 -6.28 -6.42 -0.91
N ALA A 6 -5.02 -6.28 -1.34
CA ALA A 6 -4.61 -5.09 -2.06
C ALA A 6 -3.36 -5.28 -2.93
N ASP A 7 -3.26 -4.40 -3.93
CA ASP A 7 -2.04 -4.18 -4.71
C ASP A 7 -1.17 -3.10 -4.04
N ILE A 8 0.16 -3.24 -4.11
CA ILE A 8 1.13 -2.28 -3.55
C ILE A 8 0.98 -0.90 -4.21
N GLY A 9 0.59 -0.84 -5.49
CA GLY A 9 0.46 0.38 -6.28
C GLY A 9 -0.89 1.09 -6.14
N CYS A 10 -1.80 0.59 -5.31
CA CYS A 10 -3.09 1.25 -5.08
C CYS A 10 -2.98 2.41 -4.06
N PRO A 11 -3.22 3.68 -4.46
CA PRO A 11 -3.08 4.84 -3.58
C PRO A 11 -4.16 4.87 -2.48
N PHE A 12 -5.39 4.42 -2.77
CA PHE A 12 -6.44 4.32 -1.75
C PHE A 12 -6.05 3.40 -0.59
N THR A 13 -5.45 2.24 -0.91
CA THR A 13 -5.01 1.32 0.13
C THR A 13 -3.86 1.89 0.94
N HIS A 14 -2.93 2.61 0.30
CA HIS A 14 -1.84 3.29 1.01
C HIS A 14 -2.37 4.20 2.12
N VAL A 15 -3.32 5.08 1.80
CA VAL A 15 -3.97 5.95 2.81
C VAL A 15 -4.70 5.11 3.86
N GLY A 16 -5.51 4.14 3.44
CA GLY A 16 -6.30 3.30 4.36
C GLY A 16 -5.44 2.56 5.39
N LEU A 17 -4.32 1.97 4.95
CA LEU A 17 -3.40 1.26 5.83
C LEU A 17 -2.68 2.21 6.79
N ARG A 18 -2.26 3.39 6.31
CA ARG A 18 -1.62 4.40 7.15
C ARG A 18 -2.54 4.89 8.27
N ARG A 19 -3.79 5.23 7.92
CA ARG A 19 -4.83 5.58 8.90
C ARG A 19 -5.14 4.44 9.87
N PHE A 20 -5.14 3.19 9.38
CA PHE A 20 -5.33 2.03 10.24
C PHE A 20 -4.22 1.91 11.30
N VAL A 21 -2.95 1.99 10.89
CA VAL A 21 -1.83 1.81 11.84
C VAL A 21 -1.70 3.00 12.80
N GLU A 22 -1.94 4.22 12.34
CA GLU A 22 -2.03 5.42 13.18
C GLU A 22 -3.09 5.22 14.27
N ARG A 23 -4.31 4.85 13.86
CA ARG A 23 -5.42 4.64 14.79
C ARG A 23 -5.15 3.48 15.76
N ARG A 24 -4.54 2.39 15.28
CA ARG A 24 -4.17 1.25 16.13
C ARG A 24 -3.18 1.69 17.22
N ALA A 25 -2.19 2.49 16.86
CA ALA A 25 -1.20 3.01 17.78
C ALA A 25 -1.82 3.96 18.82
N GLU A 26 -2.67 4.90 18.39
CA GLU A 26 -3.41 5.80 19.29
C GLU A 26 -4.25 5.05 20.35
N MET A 27 -4.82 3.91 19.96
CA MET A 27 -5.62 3.07 20.87
C MET A 27 -4.79 2.12 21.73
N GLY A 28 -3.46 2.04 21.52
CA GLY A 28 -2.58 1.08 22.19
C GLY A 28 -2.93 -0.38 21.85
N ARG A 29 -3.48 -0.65 20.66
CA ARG A 29 -4.00 -1.97 20.27
C ARG A 29 -3.00 -2.78 19.44
N GLU A 30 -1.80 -2.95 19.97
CA GLU A 30 -0.74 -3.76 19.37
C GLU A 30 -1.10 -5.26 19.24
N ASP A 31 -2.17 -5.70 19.92
CA ASP A 31 -2.75 -7.03 19.78
C ASP A 31 -3.52 -7.21 18.45
N VAL A 32 -3.93 -6.12 17.80
CA VAL A 32 -4.65 -6.16 16.53
C VAL A 32 -3.67 -6.26 15.36
N GLN A 33 -3.46 -7.49 14.89
CA GLN A 33 -2.61 -7.76 13.72
C GLN A 33 -3.30 -7.36 12.41
N LEU A 34 -2.52 -6.76 11.50
CA LEU A 34 -2.91 -6.47 10.12
C LEU A 34 -2.17 -7.42 9.16
N TRP A 35 -2.94 -8.06 8.29
CA TRP A 35 -2.41 -8.89 7.20
C TRP A 35 -2.81 -8.30 5.86
N VAL A 36 -1.86 -7.77 5.10
CA VAL A 36 -2.08 -7.32 3.73
C VAL A 36 -1.87 -8.51 2.80
N ARG A 37 -2.97 -9.05 2.28
CA ARG A 37 -2.98 -10.16 1.30
C ARG A 37 -2.74 -9.58 -0.09
N SER A 38 -1.84 -10.19 -0.85
CA SER A 38 -1.56 -9.78 -2.22
C SER A 38 -2.82 -9.91 -3.08
N TRP A 39 -3.22 -8.82 -3.70
CA TRP A 39 -4.24 -8.77 -4.75
C TRP A 39 -3.63 -8.08 -5.97
N PRO A 40 -2.93 -8.81 -6.84
CA PRO A 40 -2.19 -8.22 -7.95
C PRO A 40 -3.17 -7.67 -8.99
N LEU A 41 -3.37 -6.35 -8.98
CA LEU A 41 -4.27 -5.69 -9.94
C LEU A 41 -3.76 -5.82 -11.37
N GLU A 42 -2.44 -5.94 -11.54
CA GLU A 42 -1.84 -6.23 -12.85
C GLU A 42 -2.42 -7.51 -13.49
N VAL A 43 -2.61 -8.56 -12.68
CA VAL A 43 -3.17 -9.85 -13.13
C VAL A 43 -4.68 -9.73 -13.35
N VAL A 44 -5.38 -9.06 -12.42
CA VAL A 44 -6.84 -8.89 -12.50
C VAL A 44 -7.26 -8.04 -13.69
N ASN A 45 -6.48 -7.01 -14.02
CA ASN A 45 -6.76 -6.08 -15.11
C ASN A 45 -6.15 -6.52 -16.44
N GLU A 46 -5.36 -7.61 -16.45
CA GLU A 46 -4.57 -8.08 -17.60
C GLU A 46 -3.56 -7.05 -18.14
N LYS A 47 -3.19 -6.06 -17.32
CA LYS A 47 -2.23 -5.00 -17.63
C LYS A 47 -1.74 -4.31 -16.35
N PRO A 48 -0.51 -3.75 -16.33
CA PRO A 48 -0.01 -2.96 -15.21
C PRO A 48 -0.93 -1.77 -14.88
N LEU A 49 -0.81 -1.26 -13.65
CA LEU A 49 -1.45 -0.01 -13.28
C LEU A 49 -0.87 1.14 -14.12
N ASP A 50 -1.75 2.00 -14.61
CA ASP A 50 -1.40 3.16 -15.42
C ASP A 50 -0.96 4.31 -14.51
N PRO A 51 0.29 4.79 -14.58
CA PRO A 51 0.79 5.79 -13.65
C PRO A 51 0.09 7.15 -13.80
N ASP A 52 -0.41 7.50 -14.98
CA ASP A 52 -1.17 8.75 -15.17
C ASP A 52 -2.52 8.65 -14.46
N PHE A 53 -3.18 7.48 -14.54
CA PHE A 53 -4.42 7.22 -13.82
C PHE A 53 -4.21 7.23 -12.29
N ILE A 54 -3.11 6.66 -11.80
CA ILE A 54 -2.76 6.74 -10.37
C ILE A 54 -2.50 8.19 -9.92
N ALA A 55 -1.88 9.01 -10.78
CA ALA A 55 -1.66 10.42 -10.48
C ALA A 55 -2.99 11.18 -10.33
N GLU A 56 -3.97 10.92 -11.20
CA GLU A 56 -5.33 11.47 -11.08
C GLU A 56 -5.99 11.06 -9.77
N GLU A 57 -5.94 9.78 -9.40
CA GLU A 57 -6.48 9.30 -8.11
C GLU A 57 -5.81 9.99 -6.91
N ILE A 58 -4.49 10.20 -6.97
CA ILE A 58 -3.74 10.90 -5.92
C ILE A 58 -4.23 12.34 -5.74
N VAL A 59 -4.47 13.07 -6.84
CA VAL A 59 -5.00 14.44 -6.77
C VAL A 59 -6.33 14.45 -6.02
N ASP A 60 -7.27 13.59 -6.43
CA ASP A 60 -8.60 13.50 -5.81
C ASP A 60 -8.52 13.12 -4.31
N ILE A 61 -7.65 12.17 -3.95
CA ILE A 61 -7.45 11.74 -2.57
C ILE A 61 -6.85 12.87 -1.72
N ARG A 62 -5.88 13.63 -2.25
CA ARG A 62 -5.24 14.73 -1.53
C ARG A 62 -6.22 15.85 -1.22
N GLU A 63 -7.09 16.18 -2.18
CA GLU A 63 -8.10 17.22 -2.00
C GLU A 63 -9.11 16.87 -0.90
N GLN A 64 -9.45 15.58 -0.74
CA GLN A 64 -10.54 15.16 0.14
C GLN A 64 -10.09 14.65 1.52
N LEU A 65 -8.96 13.94 1.60
CA LEU A 65 -8.68 13.05 2.74
C LEU A 65 -7.23 13.07 3.25
N ALA A 66 -6.27 13.45 2.40
CA ALA A 66 -4.86 13.27 2.69
C ALA A 66 -3.96 14.34 2.06
N PRO A 67 -4.13 15.63 2.42
CA PRO A 67 -3.44 16.74 1.77
C PRO A 67 -1.90 16.67 1.91
N ASP A 68 -1.42 15.97 2.93
CA ASP A 68 -0.02 15.81 3.33
C ASP A 68 0.64 14.51 2.87
N LEU A 69 -0.08 13.65 2.14
CA LEU A 69 0.44 12.38 1.61
C LEU A 69 0.87 12.49 0.15
N PHE A 70 1.56 11.43 -0.31
CA PHE A 70 2.04 11.27 -1.69
C PHE A 70 3.14 12.26 -2.09
N VAL A 71 3.96 12.69 -1.14
CA VAL A 71 4.97 13.74 -1.38
C VAL A 71 6.14 13.28 -2.25
N GLY A 72 6.36 11.97 -2.34
CA GLY A 72 7.42 11.34 -3.14
C GLY A 72 6.92 10.69 -4.43
N PHE A 73 5.62 10.79 -4.74
CA PHE A 73 5.07 10.19 -5.95
C PHE A 73 5.57 10.92 -7.21
N GLU A 74 6.13 10.15 -8.14
CA GLU A 74 6.59 10.61 -9.44
C GLU A 74 6.11 9.63 -10.51
N THR A 75 5.25 10.10 -11.43
CA THR A 75 4.67 9.29 -12.51
C THR A 75 5.74 8.54 -13.31
N GLU A 76 6.86 9.19 -13.61
CA GLU A 76 7.95 8.63 -14.42
C GLU A 76 8.75 7.53 -13.69
N LYS A 77 8.64 7.45 -12.36
CA LYS A 77 9.32 6.43 -11.54
C LYS A 77 8.39 5.30 -11.13
N PHE A 78 7.11 5.38 -11.47
CA PHE A 78 6.14 4.36 -11.10
C PHE A 78 6.51 3.02 -11.76
N PRO A 79 6.46 1.90 -11.00
CA PRO A 79 6.95 0.63 -11.49
C PRO A 79 6.03 0.06 -12.58
N VAL A 80 6.64 -0.52 -13.61
CA VAL A 80 5.94 -1.23 -14.69
C VAL A 80 5.27 -2.54 -14.23
N SER A 81 5.51 -2.98 -12.98
CA SER A 81 4.86 -4.15 -12.39
C SER A 81 4.90 -4.08 -10.86
N SER A 82 3.81 -4.50 -10.21
CA SER A 82 3.72 -4.62 -8.74
C SER A 82 4.17 -5.99 -8.22
N LEU A 83 4.32 -6.99 -9.11
CA LEU A 83 4.50 -8.40 -8.73
C LEU A 83 5.76 -8.68 -7.90
N PRO A 84 6.95 -8.10 -8.18
CA PRO A 84 8.14 -8.33 -7.36
C PRO A 84 7.95 -7.82 -5.92
N ALA A 85 7.35 -6.64 -5.75
CA ALA A 85 7.07 -6.06 -4.44
C ALA A 85 6.02 -6.88 -3.67
N LEU A 86 4.95 -7.33 -4.34
CA LEU A 86 3.94 -8.20 -3.75
C LEU A 86 4.53 -9.55 -3.31
N THR A 87 5.47 -10.10 -4.08
CA THR A 87 6.17 -11.35 -3.75
C THR A 87 7.06 -11.17 -2.52
N LEU A 88 7.80 -10.05 -2.44
CA LEU A 88 8.61 -9.73 -1.27
C LEU A 88 7.76 -9.59 0.00
N ALA A 89 6.64 -8.87 -0.08
CA ALA A 89 5.71 -8.72 1.04
C ALA A 89 5.14 -10.09 1.48
N LEU A 90 4.74 -10.94 0.54
CA LEU A 90 4.28 -12.30 0.84
C LEU A 90 5.36 -13.13 1.56
N ALA A 91 6.60 -13.09 1.08
CA ALA A 91 7.72 -13.79 1.72
C ALA A 91 7.98 -13.27 3.15
N ALA A 92 7.88 -11.96 3.36
CA ALA A 92 8.02 -11.34 4.69
C ALA A 92 6.95 -11.81 5.68
N TYR A 93 5.70 -12.01 5.23
CA TYR A 93 4.66 -12.64 6.05
C TYR A 93 4.98 -14.10 6.43
N GLY A 94 5.78 -14.81 5.63
CA GLY A 94 6.31 -16.13 5.97
C GLY A 94 7.31 -16.14 7.13
N VAL A 95 7.99 -15.01 7.37
CA VAL A 95 8.86 -14.82 8.56
C VAL A 95 8.02 -14.49 9.80
N GLY A 96 6.95 -13.72 9.63
CA GLY A 96 5.97 -13.46 10.68
C GLY A 96 5.11 -12.24 10.39
N ALA A 97 3.94 -12.17 11.05
CA ALA A 97 2.95 -11.11 10.80
C ALA A 97 3.51 -9.68 10.95
N LYS A 98 4.32 -9.43 11.99
CA LYS A 98 4.96 -8.10 12.20
C LYS A 98 5.94 -7.74 11.08
N VAL A 99 6.72 -8.70 10.60
CA VAL A 99 7.71 -8.48 9.54
C VAL A 99 6.99 -8.24 8.21
N GLY A 100 5.98 -9.05 7.90
CA GLY A 100 5.14 -8.87 6.71
C GLY A 100 4.46 -7.51 6.69
N GLU A 101 3.82 -7.12 7.80
CA GLU A 101 3.17 -5.81 7.93
C GLU A 101 4.17 -4.66 7.70
N ALA A 102 5.32 -4.70 8.37
CA ALA A 102 6.36 -3.68 8.22
C ALA A 102 6.89 -3.56 6.78
N VAL A 103 7.11 -4.69 6.11
CA VAL A 103 7.55 -4.71 4.70
C VAL A 103 6.46 -4.18 3.77
N SER A 104 5.20 -4.60 3.97
CA SER A 104 4.07 -4.11 3.17
C SER A 104 3.89 -2.60 3.28
N LEU A 105 4.01 -2.02 4.47
CA LEU A 105 3.94 -0.57 4.67
C LEU A 105 5.15 0.12 4.07
N ARG A 106 6.37 -0.38 4.34
CA ARG A 106 7.60 0.26 3.86
C ARG A 106 7.70 0.29 2.34
N LEU A 107 7.24 -0.74 1.65
CA LEU A 107 7.21 -0.77 0.18
C LEU A 107 6.28 0.29 -0.40
N ARG A 108 5.15 0.59 0.28
CA ARG A 108 4.24 1.65 -0.13
C ARG A 108 4.81 3.03 0.18
N ASP A 109 5.45 3.20 1.33
CA ASP A 109 6.16 4.44 1.63
C ASP A 109 7.21 4.72 0.55
N LEU A 110 8.04 3.74 0.18
CA LEU A 110 9.03 3.91 -0.89
C LEU A 110 8.44 4.25 -2.27
N LEU A 111 7.17 3.91 -2.50
CA LEU A 111 6.48 4.17 -3.76
C LEU A 111 5.79 5.55 -3.77
N PHE A 112 5.27 5.98 -2.62
CA PHE A 112 4.39 7.14 -2.54
C PHE A 112 4.98 8.33 -1.77
N GLU A 113 5.93 8.12 -0.85
CA GLU A 113 6.43 9.12 0.10
C GLU A 113 7.94 9.39 -0.03
#